data_AF-A0A7W0V4X6-F1
#
_entry.id   AF-A0A7W0V4X6-F1
#
_cell.length_a   1.000
_cell.length_b   1.000
_cell.length_c   1.000
_cell.angle_alpha   90.00
_cell.angle_beta   90.00
_cell.angle_gamma   90.00
#
_symmetry.space_group_name_H-M   'P 1'
#
loop_
_entity.id
_entity.type
_entity.pdbx_description
1 polymer ?
#
loop_
_entity_poly.entity_id
_entity_poly.type
_entity_poly.pdbx_seq_one_letter_code
_entity_poly.pdbx_strand_id
1 'polypeptide(L)'
;MYEYRLLDRDERELLVYHWQPGDEYQGPNYPHLHVSATLSAQISAIDRRSIDLDKLHLATGHVSLAAVVRMLITEFQIAPRRPDWREMLDRHEQSLENELPQPSQR
;
A
#
# COMPACT_ATOMS: atom_id res chain seq x y z
N MET A 1 -4.34 -10.80 9.05
CA MET A 1 -2.97 -10.28 9.23
C MET A 1 -2.36 -10.05 7.88
N TYR A 2 -1.69 -8.93 7.66
CA TYR A 2 -0.99 -8.63 6.42
C TYR A 2 0.20 -7.70 6.66
N GLU A 3 1.15 -7.73 5.74
CA GLU A 3 2.26 -6.78 5.64
C GLU A 3 2.54 -6.51 4.16
N TYR A 4 2.49 -5.23 3.75
CA TYR A 4 2.88 -4.79 2.42
C TYR A 4 3.93 -3.69 2.54
N ARG A 5 5.10 -3.93 1.95
CA ARG A 5 6.26 -3.04 2.04
C ARG A 5 6.53 -2.40 0.68
N LEU A 6 6.68 -1.08 0.69
CA LEU A 6 7.21 -0.31 -0.43
C LEU A 6 8.65 0.07 -0.10
N LEU A 7 9.60 -0.44 -0.89
CA LEU A 7 11.03 -0.23 -0.72
C LEU A 7 11.63 0.50 -1.93
N ASP A 8 12.73 1.22 -1.72
CA ASP A 8 13.57 1.71 -2.82
C ASP A 8 14.47 0.60 -3.41
N ARG A 9 15.31 0.95 -4.38
CA ARG A 9 16.22 0.00 -5.04
C ARG A 9 17.23 -0.68 -4.10
N ASP A 10 17.61 -0.02 -3.01
CA ASP A 10 18.56 -0.54 -2.03
C ASP A 10 17.84 -1.19 -0.83
N GLU A 11 16.56 -1.57 -1.02
CA GLU A 11 15.69 -2.14 0.01
C GLU A 11 15.42 -1.21 1.20
N ARG A 12 15.63 0.10 1.04
CA ARG A 12 15.27 1.06 2.09
C ARG A 12 13.76 1.25 2.12
N GLU A 13 13.21 1.19 3.32
CA GLU A 13 11.79 1.30 3.54
C GLU A 13 11.28 2.71 3.24
N LEU A 14 10.17 2.78 2.50
CA LEU A 14 9.47 4.02 2.19
C LEU A 14 8.13 4.07 2.94
N LEU A 15 7.32 3.01 2.79
CA LEU A 15 6.02 2.85 3.43
C LEU A 15 5.80 1.38 3.81
N VAL A 16 5.14 1.11 4.93
CA VAL A 16 4.68 -0.24 5.29
C VAL A 16 3.26 -0.21 5.81
N TYR A 17 2.38 -0.91 5.10
CA TYR A 17 1.04 -1.24 5.57
C TYR A 17 1.13 -2.51 6.41
N HIS A 18 0.73 -2.43 7.67
CA HIS A 18 0.83 -3.54 8.59
C HIS A 18 -0.48 -3.70 9.38
N TRP A 19 -0.95 -4.93 9.49
CA TRP A 19 -1.95 -5.30 10.48
C TRP A 19 -1.70 -6.69 11.04
N GLN A 20 -1.55 -6.76 12.36
CA GLN A 20 -1.36 -7.99 13.11
C GLN A 20 -2.16 -7.91 14.43
N PRO A 21 -3.33 -8.55 14.52
CA PRO A 21 -4.18 -8.48 15.70
C PRO A 21 -3.70 -9.44 16.81
N GLY A 22 -4.03 -9.10 18.07
CA GLY A 22 -3.75 -9.91 19.24
C GLY A 22 -2.73 -9.28 20.19
N ASP A 23 -2.72 -9.75 21.44
CA ASP A 23 -1.86 -9.20 22.51
C ASP A 23 -0.42 -9.72 22.46
N GLU A 24 -0.13 -10.65 21.54
CA GLU A 24 1.17 -11.28 21.37
C GLU A 24 2.22 -10.34 20.74
N TYR A 25 1.79 -9.22 20.14
CA TYR A 25 2.64 -8.35 19.34
C TYR A 25 2.64 -6.92 19.87
N GLN A 26 3.82 -6.30 19.91
CA GLN A 26 3.92 -4.88 20.27
C GLN A 26 3.49 -4.02 19.07
N GLY A 27 2.33 -3.39 19.18
CA GLY A 27 1.80 -2.50 18.17
C GLY A 27 0.30 -2.25 18.34
N PRO A 28 -0.28 -1.31 17.58
CA PRO A 28 -1.71 -1.12 17.56
C PRO A 28 -2.41 -2.34 16.96
N ASN A 29 -3.53 -2.75 17.58
CA ASN A 29 -4.34 -3.89 17.16
C ASN A 29 -5.24 -3.59 15.93
N TYR A 30 -5.14 -2.38 15.38
CA TYR A 30 -5.82 -1.94 14.17
C TYR A 30 -4.83 -1.76 13.01
N PRO A 31 -5.30 -1.87 11.75
CA PRO A 31 -4.50 -1.56 10.57
C PRO A 31 -3.81 -0.19 10.66
N HIS A 32 -2.51 -0.15 10.40
CA HIS A 32 -1.73 1.07 10.48
C HIS A 32 -0.66 1.14 9.40
N LEU A 33 -0.15 2.35 9.19
CA LEU A 33 0.83 2.69 8.18
C LEU A 33 2.09 3.23 8.86
N HIS A 34 3.24 2.64 8.55
CA HIS A 34 4.55 3.21 8.87
C HIS A 34 4.99 4.08 7.70
N VAL A 35 5.46 5.29 8.03
CA VAL A 35 6.00 6.25 7.06
C VAL A 35 7.41 6.60 7.48
N SER A 36 8.38 6.41 6.57
CA SER A 36 9.76 6.75 6.84
C SER A 36 9.93 8.24 7.13
N ALA A 37 10.78 8.57 8.11
CA ALA A 37 11.04 9.96 8.53
C ALA A 37 11.60 10.85 7.41
N THR A 38 12.14 10.25 6.35
CA THR A 38 12.53 10.94 5.12
C THR A 38 12.15 10.08 3.93
N LEU A 39 11.25 10.56 3.08
CA LEU A 39 10.80 9.84 1.89
C LEU A 39 11.67 10.20 0.69
N SER A 40 12.91 9.70 0.69
CA SER A 40 13.85 9.84 -0.42
C SER A 40 14.12 8.46 -1.03
N ALA A 41 13.63 8.22 -2.24
CA ALA A 41 13.79 6.95 -2.94
C ALA A 41 15.01 6.97 -3.86
N GLN A 42 15.86 5.93 -3.76
CA GLN A 42 16.85 5.64 -4.78
C GLN A 42 16.18 5.07 -6.04
N ILE A 43 16.19 5.83 -7.14
CA ILE A 43 15.52 5.46 -8.40
C ILE A 43 16.51 4.97 -9.47
N SER A 44 17.80 5.28 -9.33
CA SER A 44 18.87 4.81 -10.20
C SER A 44 20.13 4.49 -9.38
N ALA A 45 21.25 4.16 -10.04
CA ALA A 45 22.52 3.93 -9.35
C ALA A 45 23.10 5.21 -8.71
N ILE A 46 22.73 6.39 -9.24
CA ILE A 46 23.27 7.69 -8.81
C ILE A 46 22.18 8.68 -8.41
N ASP A 47 20.93 8.44 -8.79
CA ASP A 47 19.83 9.38 -8.58
C ASP A 47 18.96 8.99 -7.40
N ARG A 48 18.69 10.00 -6.57
CA ARG A 48 17.67 9.95 -5.52
C ARG A 48 16.58 10.97 -5.83
N ARG A 49 15.35 10.63 -5.47
CA ARG A 49 14.19 11.51 -5.60
C ARG A 49 13.53 11.70 -4.25
N SER A 50 13.37 12.96 -3.84
CA SER A 50 12.46 13.30 -2.74
C SER A 50 11.03 13.09 -3.22
N ILE A 51 10.21 12.44 -2.39
CA ILE A 51 8.80 12.20 -2.66
C ILE A 51 8.01 13.06 -1.67
N ASP A 52 7.38 14.10 -2.20
CA ASP A 52 6.54 15.00 -1.40
C ASP A 52 5.18 14.33 -1.14
N LEU A 53 4.95 13.91 0.10
CA LEU A 53 3.75 13.17 0.49
C LEU A 53 2.49 14.04 0.56
N ASP A 54 2.62 15.36 0.68
CA ASP A 54 1.49 16.29 0.84
C ASP A 54 0.61 16.38 -0.42
N LYS A 55 1.07 15.82 -1.54
CA LYS A 55 0.34 15.76 -2.82
C LYS A 55 -0.08 14.35 -3.23
N LEU A 56 0.25 13.32 -2.43
CA LEU A 56 -0.02 11.93 -2.76
C LEU A 56 -1.10 11.37 -1.84
N HIS A 57 -2.00 10.57 -2.42
CA HIS A 57 -2.96 9.82 -1.63
C HIS A 57 -2.36 8.48 -1.22
N LEU A 58 -2.54 8.13 0.05
CA LEU A 58 -2.19 6.81 0.58
C LEU A 58 -3.45 5.97 0.72
N ALA A 59 -3.34 4.66 0.46
CA ALA A 59 -4.46 3.75 0.64
C ALA A 59 -4.86 3.68 2.12
N THR A 60 -6.14 3.82 2.44
CA THR A 60 -6.64 3.80 3.83
C THR A 60 -7.77 2.76 4.01
N GLY A 61 -7.99 2.31 5.24
CA GLY A 61 -8.98 1.27 5.57
C GLY A 61 -8.36 -0.13 5.59
N HIS A 62 -9.13 -1.17 5.28
CA HIS A 62 -8.55 -2.48 4.98
C HIS A 62 -7.82 -2.39 3.65
N VAL A 63 -6.49 -2.42 3.71
CA VAL A 63 -5.64 -2.24 2.53
C VAL A 63 -5.46 -3.60 1.85
N SER A 64 -6.00 -3.74 0.64
CA SER A 64 -5.74 -4.89 -0.23
C SER A 64 -4.45 -4.69 -1.02
N LEU A 65 -3.84 -5.79 -1.49
CA LEU A 65 -2.72 -5.69 -2.43
C LEU A 65 -3.11 -4.89 -3.69
N ALA A 66 -4.35 -5.03 -4.16
CA ALA A 66 -4.85 -4.30 -5.32
C ALA A 66 -4.88 -2.78 -5.08
N ALA A 67 -5.30 -2.34 -3.89
CA ALA A 67 -5.28 -0.94 -3.49
C ALA A 67 -3.84 -0.37 -3.45
N VAL A 68 -2.87 -1.14 -2.93
CA VAL A 68 -1.45 -0.75 -2.94
C VAL A 68 -0.93 -0.59 -4.36
N VAL A 69 -1.17 -1.57 -5.24
CA VAL A 69 -0.71 -1.51 -6.64
C VAL A 69 -1.36 -0.35 -7.39
N ARG A 70 -2.65 -0.08 -7.17
CA ARG A 70 -3.36 1.06 -7.75
C ARG A 70 -2.70 2.38 -7.36
N MET A 71 -2.45 2.57 -6.06
CA MET A 71 -1.76 3.76 -5.53
C MET A 71 -0.38 3.96 -6.18
N LEU A 72 0.42 2.90 -6.34
CA LEU A 72 1.74 2.99 -6.98
C LEU A 72 1.64 3.49 -8.43
N ILE A 73 0.64 3.03 -9.17
CA ILE A 73 0.44 3.42 -10.56
C ILE A 73 -0.08 4.86 -10.66
N THR A 74 -1.14 5.20 -9.91
CA THR A 74 -1.87 6.47 -10.09
C THR A 74 -1.24 7.64 -9.38
N GLU A 75 -0.65 7.43 -8.20
CA GLU A 75 -0.09 8.50 -7.37
C GLU A 75 1.43 8.58 -7.57
N PHE A 76 2.12 7.42 -7.52
CA PHE A 76 3.58 7.36 -7.64
C PHE A 76 4.08 7.30 -9.10
N GLN A 77 3.17 7.31 -10.08
CA GLN A 77 3.47 7.28 -11.51
C GLN A 77 4.32 6.07 -11.94
N ILE A 78 4.19 4.94 -11.25
CA ILE A 78 4.87 3.70 -11.61
C ILE A 78 4.19 3.11 -12.86
N ALA A 79 4.99 2.91 -13.92
CA ALA A 79 4.48 2.39 -15.18
C ALA A 79 3.94 0.96 -15.00
N PRO A 80 2.66 0.70 -15.31
CA PRO A 80 2.10 -0.63 -15.22
C PRO A 80 2.68 -1.54 -16.29
N ARG A 81 2.93 -2.81 -15.94
CA ARG A 81 3.44 -3.82 -16.90
C ARG A 81 2.35 -4.43 -17.80
N ARG A 82 1.07 -4.15 -17.52
CA ARG A 82 -0.08 -4.70 -18.22
C ARG A 82 -1.05 -3.58 -18.62
N PRO A 83 -1.65 -3.64 -19.82
CA PRO A 83 -2.62 -2.64 -20.27
C PRO A 83 -3.98 -2.77 -19.57
N ASP A 84 -4.38 -3.99 -19.18
CA ASP A 84 -5.65 -4.31 -18.51
C ASP A 84 -5.59 -4.19 -16.98
N TRP A 85 -4.59 -3.46 -16.44
CA TRP A 85 -4.32 -3.42 -15.01
C TRP A 85 -5.55 -2.95 -14.21
N ARG A 86 -6.31 -1.97 -14.72
CA ARG A 86 -7.46 -1.41 -14.00
C ARG A 86 -8.54 -2.47 -13.78
N GLU A 87 -8.95 -3.16 -14.84
CA GLU A 87 -9.96 -4.24 -14.78
C GLU A 87 -9.49 -5.42 -13.92
N MET A 88 -8.19 -5.71 -13.92
CA MET A 88 -7.60 -6.73 -13.04
C MET A 88 -7.72 -6.34 -11.58
N LEU A 89 -7.32 -5.12 -11.21
CA LEU A 89 -7.38 -4.64 -9.82
C LEU A 89 -8.82 -4.53 -9.33
N ASP A 90 -9.75 -4.04 -10.17
CA ASP A 90 -11.17 -3.93 -9.82
C ASP A 90 -11.80 -5.30 -9.50
N ARG A 91 -11.47 -6.35 -10.27
CA ARG A 91 -11.92 -7.73 -9.99
C ARG A 91 -11.39 -8.27 -8.67
N HIS A 92 -10.13 -7.97 -8.32
CA HIS A 92 -9.54 -8.42 -7.07
C HIS A 92 -10.11 -7.69 -5.84
N GLU A 93 -10.41 -6.40 -5.97
CA GLU A 93 -11.10 -5.66 -4.91
C GLU A 93 -12.52 -6.20 -4.67
N GLN A 94 -13.29 -6.46 -5.74
CA GLN A 94 -14.62 -7.05 -5.62
C GLN A 94 -14.60 -8.45 -4.98
N SER A 95 -13.60 -9.28 -5.30
CA SER A 95 -13.45 -10.60 -4.65
C SER A 95 -13.29 -10.46 -3.14
N LEU A 96 -12.45 -9.50 -2.71
CA LEU A 96 -12.20 -9.26 -1.29
C LEU A 96 -13.46 -8.73 -0.57
N GLU A 97 -14.19 -7.81 -1.19
CA GLU A 97 -15.45 -7.29 -0.65
C GLU A 97 -16.51 -8.39 -0.51
N ASN A 98 -16.56 -9.34 -1.44
CA ASN A 98 -17.47 -10.48 -1.38
C ASN A 98 -17.09 -11.52 -0.32
N GLU A 99 -15.81 -11.60 0.05
CA GLU A 99 -15.29 -12.48 1.11
C GLU A 99 -15.47 -11.88 2.51
N LEU A 100 -15.60 -10.56 2.62
CA LEU A 100 -15.83 -9.90 3.90
C LEU A 100 -17.30 -10.07 4.35
N PRO A 101 -17.55 -10.39 5.64
CA PRO A 101 -18.90 -10.45 6.15
C PRO A 101 -19.57 -9.08 5.99
N GLN A 102 -20.69 -9.06 5.27
CA GLN A 102 -21.48 -7.84 5.07
C GLN A 102 -21.96 -7.33 6.44
N PRO A 103 -21.81 -6.03 6.73
CA PRO A 103 -22.30 -5.47 7.97
C PRO A 103 -23.82 -5.70 8.05
N SER A 104 -24.29 -6.29 9.16
CA SER A 104 -25.74 -6.50 9.34
C SER A 104 -26.43 -5.15 9.27
N GLN A 105 -27.37 -4.98 8.34
CA GLN A 105 -28.26 -3.82 8.33
C GLN A 105 -29.00 -3.80 9.66
N ARG A 106 -28.69 -2.80 10.50
CA ARG A 106 -29.44 -2.47 11.71
C ARG A 106 -30.26 -1.22 11.45
#